data_AF-A0A972Z3F8-F1
#
_entry.id   AF-A0A972Z3F8-F1
#
_cell.length_a   1.000
_cell.length_b   1.000
_cell.length_c   1.000
_cell.angle_alpha   90.00
_cell.angle_beta   90.00
_cell.angle_gamma   90.00
#
_symmetry.space_group_name_H-M   'P 1'
#
loop_
_entity.id
_entity.type
_entity.pdbx_description
1 polymer ?
#
loop_
_entity_poly.entity_id
_entity_poly.type
_entity_poly.pdbx_seq_one_letter_code
_entity_poly.pdbx_strand_id
1 'polypeptide(L)'
;MKRLALILSILLLLFTIGCDNDDDDNTLPELVAVEVSCDDFTELKHISKEVKGPVEGALTLILCSNPSTGFEWESAEISDTTVLKQAHHEYVGPEG
;
A
#
# COMPACT_ATOMS: atom_id res chain seq x y z
N MET A 1 65.47 -0.84 -5.99
CA MET A 1 64.32 0.00 -5.56
C MET A 1 63.41 0.43 -6.73
N LYS A 2 63.05 -0.48 -7.66
CA LYS A 2 62.15 -0.17 -8.81
C LYS A 2 61.08 -1.24 -9.07
N ARG A 3 61.09 -2.34 -8.29
CA ARG A 3 60.09 -3.42 -8.38
C ARG A 3 59.06 -3.40 -7.25
N LEU A 4 59.32 -2.66 -6.15
CA LEU A 4 58.37 -2.46 -5.05
C LEU A 4 57.26 -1.45 -5.38
N ALA A 5 57.54 -0.44 -6.22
CA ALA A 5 56.57 0.60 -6.56
C ALA A 5 55.42 0.10 -7.44
N LEU A 6 55.64 -0.96 -8.24
CA LEU A 6 54.60 -1.53 -9.11
C LEU A 6 53.60 -2.40 -8.35
N ILE A 7 54.04 -3.08 -7.29
CA ILE A 7 53.18 -3.98 -6.51
C ILE A 7 52.22 -3.19 -5.61
N LEU A 8 52.63 -2.00 -5.15
CA LEU A 8 51.78 -1.10 -4.35
C LEU A 8 50.69 -0.41 -5.19
N SER A 9 50.90 -0.26 -6.50
CA SER A 9 49.94 0.36 -7.43
C SER A 9 48.80 -0.60 -7.80
N ILE A 10 49.09 -1.90 -7.93
CA ILE A 10 48.10 -2.91 -8.34
C ILE A 10 47.17 -3.31 -7.19
N LEU A 11 47.61 -3.19 -5.93
CA LEU A 11 46.78 -3.50 -4.75
C LEU A 11 45.64 -2.50 -4.49
N LEU A 12 45.66 -1.32 -5.13
CA LEU A 12 44.67 -0.26 -4.93
C LEU A 12 43.45 -0.36 -5.87
N LEU A 13 43.45 -1.28 -6.85
CA LEU A 13 42.45 -1.36 -7.93
C LEU A 13 41.44 -2.53 -7.78
N LEU A 14 41.43 -3.24 -6.65
CA LEU A 14 40.59 -4.44 -6.45
C LEU A 14 39.44 -4.27 -5.44
N PHE A 15 39.04 -3.03 -5.12
CA PHE A 15 37.98 -2.74 -4.14
C PHE A 15 36.78 -1.97 -4.70
N THR A 16 36.38 -2.23 -5.95
CA THR A 16 35.07 -1.77 -6.44
C THR A 16 34.36 -2.88 -7.20
N ILE A 17 34.09 -3.99 -6.52
CA ILE A 17 32.84 -4.71 -6.79
C ILE A 17 31.82 -4.04 -5.87
N GLY A 18 31.29 -2.90 -6.34
CA GLY A 18 30.00 -2.45 -5.84
C GLY A 18 28.99 -3.49 -6.33
N CYS A 19 28.31 -4.14 -5.40
CA CYS A 19 27.03 -4.74 -5.73
C CYS A 19 26.11 -3.55 -6.04
N ASP A 20 26.01 -3.19 -7.31
CA ASP A 20 24.93 -2.37 -7.82
C ASP A 20 23.72 -3.30 -7.89
N ASN A 21 23.12 -3.55 -6.73
CA ASN A 21 21.75 -4.01 -6.66
C ASN A 21 20.93 -2.72 -6.49
N ASP A 22 20.74 -1.98 -7.59
CA ASP A 22 19.61 -1.05 -7.73
C ASP A 22 18.33 -1.90 -7.90
N ASP A 23 18.04 -2.73 -6.89
CA ASP A 23 16.70 -3.19 -6.59
C ASP A 23 16.26 -2.36 -5.37
N ASP A 24 16.14 -1.05 -5.56
CA ASP A 24 15.30 -0.21 -4.69
C ASP A 24 13.84 -0.57 -4.97
N ASP A 25 13.45 -1.80 -4.62
CA ASP A 25 12.06 -2.17 -4.45
C ASP A 25 11.59 -1.62 -3.09
N ASN A 26 11.64 -0.29 -2.97
CA ASN A 26 10.82 0.43 -2.01
C ASN A 26 9.54 0.89 -2.73
N THR A 27 8.95 -0.03 -3.51
CA THR A 27 7.65 0.18 -4.13
C THR A 27 6.63 0.13 -3.00
N LEU A 28 6.28 1.30 -2.47
CA LEU A 28 5.16 1.44 -1.55
C LEU A 28 3.95 0.74 -2.19
N PRO A 29 3.25 -0.18 -1.51
CA PRO A 29 2.15 -0.92 -2.11
C PRO A 29 1.19 0.06 -2.76
N GLU A 30 0.87 -0.17 -4.04
CA GLU A 30 -0.03 0.71 -4.76
C GLU A 30 -1.42 0.67 -4.07
N LEU A 31 -1.90 1.86 -3.69
CA LEU A 31 -3.12 2.03 -2.91
C LEU A 31 -4.25 2.50 -3.82
N VAL A 32 -5.36 1.78 -3.81
CA VAL A 32 -6.59 2.20 -4.48
C VAL A 32 -7.60 2.61 -3.41
N ALA A 33 -8.12 3.82 -3.51
CA ALA A 33 -9.14 4.34 -2.60
C ALA A 33 -10.50 4.43 -3.29
N VAL A 34 -11.54 3.99 -2.61
CA VAL A 34 -12.93 4.11 -3.05
C VAL A 34 -13.70 4.77 -1.96
N GLU A 35 -14.30 5.91 -2.27
CA GLU A 35 -15.12 6.66 -1.34
C GLU A 35 -16.61 6.54 -1.71
N VAL A 36 -17.44 6.40 -0.68
CA VAL A 36 -18.90 6.53 -0.76
C VAL A 36 -19.29 7.63 0.24
N SER A 37 -19.70 8.77 -0.32
CA SER A 37 -20.12 9.92 0.47
C SER A 37 -21.44 9.66 1.19
N CYS A 38 -21.76 10.49 2.18
CA CYS A 38 -23.06 10.41 2.85
C CYS A 38 -24.23 10.80 1.94
N ASP A 39 -23.98 11.66 0.95
CA ASP A 39 -24.98 12.04 -0.05
C ASP A 39 -25.30 10.84 -0.94
N ASP A 40 -24.27 10.17 -1.48
CA ASP A 40 -24.41 8.94 -2.28
C ASP A 40 -25.15 7.86 -1.49
N PHE A 41 -24.78 7.66 -0.22
CA PHE A 41 -25.39 6.66 0.66
C PHE A 41 -26.88 6.94 0.93
N THR A 42 -27.25 8.22 1.01
CA THR A 42 -28.64 8.63 1.27
C THR A 42 -29.50 8.54 0.01
N GLU A 43 -28.94 8.88 -1.15
CA GLU A 43 -29.65 8.85 -2.43
C GLU A 43 -29.77 7.43 -3.00
N LEU A 44 -28.69 6.64 -2.89
CA LEU A 44 -28.59 5.32 -3.49
C LEU A 44 -28.79 4.23 -2.44
N LYS A 45 -29.94 3.55 -2.52
CA LYS A 45 -30.28 2.42 -1.61
C LYS A 45 -29.36 1.21 -1.75
N HIS A 46 -28.71 1.06 -2.91
CA HIS A 46 -27.73 0.01 -3.19
C HIS A 46 -26.61 0.61 -4.04
N ILE A 47 -25.37 0.40 -3.63
CA ILE A 47 -24.19 0.95 -4.28
C ILE A 47 -23.32 -0.21 -4.74
N SER A 48 -22.97 -0.23 -6.03
CA SER A 48 -22.07 -1.20 -6.62
C SER A 48 -21.01 -0.46 -7.42
N LYS A 49 -19.73 -0.72 -7.12
CA LYS A 49 -18.58 -0.10 -7.78
C LYS A 49 -17.65 -1.19 -8.28
N GLU A 50 -17.14 -1.00 -9.49
CA GLU A 50 -16.06 -1.82 -10.05
C GLU A 50 -14.76 -1.03 -9.98
N VAL A 51 -13.70 -1.70 -9.55
CA VAL A 51 -12.41 -1.07 -9.28
C VAL A 51 -11.33 -1.98 -9.82
N LYS A 52 -10.39 -1.40 -10.56
CA LYS A 52 -9.16 -2.07 -10.97
C LYS A 52 -8.08 -1.72 -9.98
N GLY A 53 -7.35 -2.72 -9.52
CA GLY A 53 -6.24 -2.54 -8.60
C GLY A 53 -5.07 -3.47 -8.91
N PRO A 54 -3.92 -3.21 -8.30
CA PRO A 54 -2.74 -4.07 -8.39
C PRO A 54 -2.99 -5.44 -7.73
N VAL A 55 -2.23 -6.45 -8.14
CA VAL A 55 -2.26 -7.79 -7.51
C VAL A 55 -1.62 -7.75 -6.11
N GLU A 56 -0.56 -6.96 -5.96
CA GLU A 56 0.14 -6.72 -4.70
C GLU A 56 -0.09 -5.25 -4.31
N GLY A 57 -1.07 -5.01 -3.43
CA GLY A 57 -1.43 -3.67 -2.99
C GLY A 57 -2.56 -3.67 -1.97
N ALA A 58 -3.17 -2.52 -1.73
CA ALA A 58 -4.29 -2.41 -0.81
C ALA A 58 -5.45 -1.60 -1.39
N LEU A 59 -6.66 -2.04 -1.03
CA LEU A 59 -7.91 -1.35 -1.32
C LEU A 59 -8.40 -0.69 -0.03
N THR A 60 -8.50 0.64 -0.03
CA THR A 60 -9.09 1.41 1.06
C THR A 60 -10.51 1.78 0.70
N LEU A 61 -11.47 1.34 1.51
CA LEU A 61 -12.87 1.75 1.41
C LEU A 61 -13.16 2.84 2.45
N ILE A 62 -13.62 3.99 1.98
CA ILE A 62 -14.06 5.10 2.82
C ILE A 62 -15.59 5.17 2.69
N LEU A 63 -16.28 4.84 3.77
CA LEU A 63 -17.75 4.74 3.78
C LEU A 63 -18.31 5.76 4.76
N CYS A 64 -19.38 6.45 4.37
CA CYS A 64 -20.17 7.25 5.30
C CYS A 64 -20.55 6.44 6.54
N SER A 65 -20.35 6.99 7.73
CA SER A 65 -20.71 6.37 9.00
C SER A 65 -21.31 7.39 9.96
N ASN A 66 -22.37 7.01 10.66
CA ASN A 66 -23.01 7.84 11.68
C ASN A 66 -23.37 6.99 12.91
N PRO A 67 -22.42 6.78 13.85
CA PRO A 67 -22.65 5.94 15.02
C PRO A 67 -23.69 6.50 15.99
N SER A 68 -24.08 7.78 15.88
CA SER A 68 -25.17 8.35 16.69
C SER A 68 -26.53 7.70 16.42
N THR A 69 -26.67 7.02 15.28
CA THR A 69 -27.86 6.23 14.94
C THR A 69 -27.90 4.87 15.63
N GLY A 70 -26.80 4.45 16.28
CA GLY A 70 -26.62 3.12 16.85
C GLY A 70 -26.20 2.06 15.84
N PHE A 71 -25.90 2.44 14.60
CA PHE A 71 -25.40 1.56 13.54
C PHE A 71 -23.93 1.85 13.23
N GLU A 72 -23.19 0.80 12.89
CA GLU A 72 -21.80 0.86 12.44
C GLU A 72 -21.58 -0.14 11.30
N TRP A 73 -20.49 0.03 10.57
CA TRP A 73 -20.05 -0.97 9.61
C TRP A 73 -19.42 -2.14 10.36
N GLU A 74 -19.76 -3.36 9.98
CA GLU A 74 -19.12 -4.57 10.51
C GLU A 74 -17.96 -5.00 9.61
N SER A 75 -17.32 -6.12 9.93
CA SER A 75 -16.33 -6.73 9.04
C SER A 75 -16.93 -7.00 7.66
N ALA A 76 -16.15 -6.73 6.61
CA ALA A 76 -16.60 -6.90 5.24
C ALA A 76 -16.83 -8.38 4.92
N GLU A 77 -17.96 -8.68 4.30
CA GLU A 77 -18.20 -9.99 3.69
C GLU A 77 -17.42 -10.07 2.37
N ILE A 78 -16.35 -10.87 2.36
CA ILE A 78 -15.48 -11.06 1.19
C ILE A 78 -15.74 -12.45 0.61
N SER A 79 -16.07 -12.50 -0.68
CA SER A 79 -16.45 -13.74 -1.37
C SER A 79 -15.29 -14.72 -1.56
N ASP A 80 -14.10 -14.22 -1.86
CA ASP A 80 -12.88 -15.02 -2.00
C ASP A 80 -11.74 -14.44 -1.15
N THR A 81 -11.52 -15.04 0.01
CA THR A 81 -10.49 -14.62 0.97
C THR A 81 -9.07 -14.98 0.56
N THR A 82 -8.89 -15.74 -0.53
CA THR A 82 -7.56 -16.04 -1.09
C THR A 82 -7.05 -14.92 -1.99
N VAL A 83 -7.95 -14.08 -2.50
CA VAL A 83 -7.64 -12.92 -3.34
C VAL A 83 -7.58 -11.62 -2.54
N LEU A 84 -8.55 -11.39 -1.64
CA LEU A 84 -8.62 -10.18 -0.82
C LEU A 84 -8.87 -10.55 0.64
N LYS A 85 -8.23 -9.84 1.57
CA LYS A 85 -8.51 -9.98 2.99
C LYS A 85 -8.62 -8.60 3.64
N GLN A 86 -9.60 -8.43 4.52
CA GLN A 86 -9.67 -7.24 5.35
C GLN A 86 -8.50 -7.23 6.35
N ALA A 87 -7.62 -6.24 6.20
CA ALA A 87 -6.45 -6.08 7.06
C ALA A 87 -6.70 -5.11 8.22
N HIS A 88 -7.54 -4.09 8.02
CA HIS A 88 -7.83 -3.04 9.00
C HIS A 88 -9.29 -2.59 8.93
N HIS A 89 -9.79 -2.04 10.04
CA HIS A 89 -11.09 -1.38 10.16
C HIS A 89 -11.00 -0.32 11.26
N GLU A 90 -11.33 0.92 10.94
CA GLU A 90 -11.49 1.98 11.92
C GLU A 90 -12.66 2.90 11.60
N TYR A 91 -13.21 3.53 12.64
CA TYR A 91 -14.11 4.67 12.51
C TYR A 91 -13.33 5.96 12.72
N VAL A 92 -13.47 6.90 11.78
CA VAL A 92 -12.92 8.25 11.88
C VAL A 92 -14.07 9.24 12.04
N GLY A 93 -14.14 9.87 13.21
CA GLY A 93 -15.15 10.89 13.50
C GLY A 93 -14.84 12.24 12.83
N PRO A 94 -15.84 13.14 12.73
CA PRO A 94 -15.60 14.49 12.22
C PRO A 94 -14.59 15.24 13.11
N GLU A 95 -13.71 16.02 12.49
CA GLU A 95 -12.88 16.97 13.22
C GLU A 95 -13.79 18.07 13.81
N GLY A 96 -13.68 18.28 15.13
CA GLY A 96 -14.53 19.21 15.89
C GLY A 96 -14.14 20.67 15.77
#